data_AF-A0A2Z3S0M3-F1
#
_entry.id   AF-A0A2Z3S0M3-F1
#
_cell.length_a   1.000
_cell.length_b   1.000
_cell.length_c   1.000
_cell.angle_alpha   90.00
_cell.angle_beta   90.00
_cell.angle_gamma   90.00
#
_symmetry.space_group_name_H-M   'P 1'
#
loop_
_entity.id
_entity.type
_entity.pdbx_description
1 polymer ?
#
loop_
_entity_poly.entity_id
_entity_poly.type
_entity_poly.pdbx_seq_one_letter_code
_entity_poly.pdbx_strand_id
1 'polypeptide(L)'
;MSKRFIGATMVALLITAVLSACSITDHKNLSGNAARNAAVAVVANSVKEFKAKGGTETLSVADKEFVLVYDPSAPEGKQVVTANLGDKTTPTFDEAKSISINALKKLLDSKTFADAEFKLSDNIFKITGTDFTIELHTKNDLVMTSVISGKATGVNVPQIVVSSYGLSEEAQKLFDSAVEPATAQ
;
A
#
# COMPACT_ATOMS: atom_id res chain seq x y z
N MET A 1 -31.26 -51.28 23.84
CA MET A 1 -31.55 -49.86 24.14
C MET A 1 -30.31 -49.02 23.86
N SER A 2 -30.47 -48.15 22.87
CA SER A 2 -29.77 -46.89 22.57
C SER A 2 -28.85 -46.23 23.63
N LYS A 3 -27.75 -45.63 23.13
CA LYS A 3 -27.26 -44.23 23.27
C LYS A 3 -25.73 -44.21 23.44
N ARG A 4 -24.96 -44.04 22.35
CA ARG A 4 -24.47 -42.77 21.77
C ARG A 4 -23.53 -41.99 22.70
N PHE A 5 -22.22 -42.05 22.41
CA PHE A 5 -21.30 -40.91 22.54
C PHE A 5 -20.26 -41.01 21.40
N ILE A 6 -20.67 -40.53 20.23
CA ILE A 6 -19.78 -40.13 19.13
C ILE A 6 -19.74 -38.60 19.24
N GLY A 7 -18.56 -38.00 19.35
CA GLY A 7 -18.46 -36.55 19.37
C GLY A 7 -17.11 -36.01 19.83
N ALA A 8 -16.04 -36.38 19.14
CA ALA A 8 -14.81 -35.59 19.15
C ALA A 8 -14.64 -34.98 17.75
N THR A 9 -15.29 -33.84 17.59
CA THR A 9 -15.00 -32.77 16.63
C THR A 9 -13.49 -32.51 16.54
N MET A 10 -12.91 -32.67 15.34
CA MET A 10 -11.99 -31.69 14.77
C MET A 10 -11.68 -32.07 13.32
N VAL A 11 -12.55 -31.67 12.39
CA VAL A 11 -12.12 -31.48 11.00
C VAL A 11 -11.73 -30.02 10.88
N ALA A 12 -10.51 -29.71 11.32
CA ALA A 12 -9.83 -28.48 10.91
C ALA A 12 -9.43 -28.68 9.44
N LEU A 13 -10.39 -28.50 8.54
CA LEU A 13 -10.13 -28.35 7.11
C LEU A 13 -9.43 -27.00 6.95
N LEU A 14 -8.10 -27.06 7.01
CA LEU A 14 -7.17 -26.02 6.59
C LEU A 14 -7.60 -25.54 5.20
N ILE A 15 -8.18 -24.35 5.14
CA ILE A 15 -8.34 -23.60 3.90
C ILE A 15 -6.96 -23.04 3.57
N THR A 16 -6.03 -23.90 3.15
CA THR A 16 -4.89 -23.46 2.34
C THR A 16 -5.43 -23.25 0.93
N ALA A 17 -6.13 -22.13 0.73
CA ALA A 17 -6.46 -21.65 -0.60
C ALA A 17 -5.14 -21.25 -1.25
N VAL A 18 -4.57 -22.17 -2.04
CA VAL A 18 -3.55 -21.88 -3.03
C VAL A 18 -4.21 -21.04 -4.12
N LEU A 19 -4.34 -19.73 -3.88
CA LEU A 19 -4.80 -18.75 -4.85
C LEU A 19 -3.64 -18.39 -5.79
N SER A 20 -3.21 -19.37 -6.59
CA SER A 20 -2.15 -19.18 -7.58
C SER A 20 -2.70 -19.52 -8.97
N ALA A 21 -3.65 -18.71 -9.49
CA ALA A 21 -3.97 -18.67 -10.94
C ALA A 21 -5.06 -17.66 -11.36
N CYS A 22 -5.80 -17.01 -10.44
CA CYS A 22 -6.78 -15.99 -10.83
C CYS A 22 -6.35 -14.64 -10.28
N SER A 23 -6.05 -13.69 -11.18
CA SER A 23 -5.82 -12.30 -10.78
C SER A 23 -6.97 -11.79 -9.92
N ILE A 24 -6.64 -11.04 -8.89
CA ILE A 24 -7.59 -10.40 -7.99
C ILE A 24 -8.33 -9.28 -8.73
N THR A 25 -7.68 -8.62 -9.69
CA THR A 25 -8.22 -7.41 -10.35
C THR A 25 -8.66 -7.62 -11.79
N ASP A 26 -7.95 -8.42 -12.58
CA ASP A 26 -8.09 -8.45 -14.03
C ASP A 26 -9.50 -8.87 -14.47
N HIS A 27 -10.12 -8.01 -15.29
CA HIS A 27 -11.46 -8.18 -15.87
C HIS A 27 -12.59 -8.35 -14.84
N LYS A 28 -12.40 -7.88 -13.60
CA LYS A 28 -13.43 -7.97 -12.56
C LYS A 28 -14.14 -6.64 -12.32
N ASN A 29 -15.45 -6.74 -12.15
CA ASN A 29 -16.27 -5.68 -11.60
C ASN A 29 -16.83 -6.15 -10.25
N LEU A 30 -16.35 -5.57 -9.15
CA LEU A 30 -16.72 -5.96 -7.79
C LEU A 30 -17.33 -4.78 -7.05
N SER A 31 -18.16 -5.06 -6.05
CA SER A 31 -18.68 -4.05 -5.12
C SER A 31 -18.82 -4.60 -3.71
N GLY A 32 -19.00 -3.68 -2.74
CA GLY A 32 -19.22 -4.03 -1.34
C GLY A 32 -18.09 -4.84 -0.73
N ASN A 33 -18.43 -5.87 0.06
CA ASN A 33 -17.44 -6.68 0.77
C ASN A 33 -16.48 -7.44 -0.16
N ALA A 34 -16.93 -7.82 -1.36
CA ALA A 34 -16.05 -8.47 -2.34
C ALA A 34 -14.95 -7.52 -2.82
N ALA A 35 -15.32 -6.28 -3.16
CA ALA A 35 -14.36 -5.24 -3.53
C ALA A 35 -13.44 -4.87 -2.36
N ARG A 36 -13.97 -4.77 -1.14
CA ARG A 36 -13.15 -4.55 0.07
C ARG A 36 -12.11 -5.64 0.27
N ASN A 37 -12.51 -6.90 0.25
CA ASN A 37 -11.60 -8.03 0.47
C ASN A 37 -10.53 -8.08 -0.63
N ALA A 38 -10.91 -7.80 -1.88
CA ALA A 38 -9.97 -7.70 -3.00
C ALA A 38 -8.97 -6.54 -2.81
N ALA A 39 -9.43 -5.35 -2.41
CA ALA A 39 -8.56 -4.20 -2.14
C ALA A 39 -7.55 -4.50 -1.01
N VAL A 40 -8.02 -5.09 0.10
CA VAL A 40 -7.16 -5.52 1.21
C VAL A 40 -6.11 -6.53 0.75
N ALA A 41 -6.51 -7.52 -0.06
CA ALA A 41 -5.60 -8.53 -0.58
C ALA A 41 -4.55 -7.93 -1.54
N VAL A 42 -4.95 -7.04 -2.45
CA VAL A 42 -4.03 -6.35 -3.37
C VAL A 42 -3.04 -5.46 -2.63
N VAL A 43 -3.49 -4.71 -1.62
CA VAL A 43 -2.58 -3.92 -0.78
C VAL A 43 -1.65 -4.81 0.04
N ALA A 44 -2.12 -5.94 0.55
CA ALA A 44 -1.27 -6.91 1.24
C ALA A 44 -0.20 -7.51 0.31
N ASN A 45 -0.56 -7.86 -0.93
CA ASN A 45 0.37 -8.32 -1.96
C ASN A 45 1.40 -7.25 -2.29
N SER A 46 0.95 -6.00 -2.44
CA SER A 46 1.81 -4.83 -2.67
C SER A 46 2.84 -4.64 -1.57
N VAL A 47 2.42 -4.68 -0.30
CA VAL A 47 3.35 -4.59 0.84
C VAL A 47 4.34 -5.75 0.84
N LYS A 48 3.88 -6.98 0.57
CA LYS A 48 4.75 -8.16 0.50
C LYS A 48 5.81 -7.99 -0.58
N GLU A 49 5.41 -7.58 -1.78
CA GLU A 49 6.30 -7.40 -2.92
C GLU A 49 7.31 -6.28 -2.67
N PHE A 50 6.86 -5.13 -2.15
CA PHE A 50 7.72 -4.00 -1.83
C PHE A 50 8.74 -4.35 -0.75
N LYS A 51 8.33 -5.10 0.29
CA LYS A 51 9.24 -5.60 1.33
C LYS A 51 10.28 -6.58 0.81
N ALA A 52 9.92 -7.39 -0.18
CA ALA A 52 10.80 -8.42 -0.73
C ALA A 52 11.80 -7.85 -1.75
N LYS A 53 11.35 -6.93 -2.61
CA LYS A 53 12.14 -6.44 -3.75
C LYS A 53 12.72 -5.05 -3.55
N GLY A 54 12.29 -4.32 -2.53
CA GLY A 54 12.50 -2.89 -2.49
C GLY A 54 11.60 -2.16 -3.47
N GLY A 55 11.84 -0.87 -3.62
CA GLY A 55 11.09 -0.05 -4.55
C GLY A 55 11.16 1.43 -4.26
N THR A 56 10.35 2.16 -5.01
CA THR A 56 10.20 3.60 -4.81
C THR A 56 8.73 4.00 -4.72
N GLU A 57 8.48 5.08 -4.01
CA GLU A 57 7.20 5.77 -4.00
C GLU A 57 7.44 7.24 -4.29
N THR A 58 6.88 7.75 -5.37
CA THR A 58 6.85 9.20 -5.64
C THR A 58 5.55 9.76 -5.11
N LEU A 59 5.66 10.66 -4.14
CA LEU A 59 4.56 11.34 -3.47
C LEU A 59 4.44 12.76 -4.02
N SER A 60 3.29 13.09 -4.59
CA SER A 60 2.96 14.43 -5.08
C SER A 60 1.76 15.00 -4.32
N VAL A 61 1.92 16.21 -3.77
CA VAL A 61 0.85 16.97 -3.11
C VAL A 61 1.04 18.46 -3.44
N ALA A 62 0.05 19.06 -4.09
CA ALA A 62 0.14 20.45 -4.58
C ALA A 62 1.37 20.65 -5.47
N ASP A 63 2.30 21.52 -5.06
CA ASP A 63 3.56 21.83 -5.73
C ASP A 63 4.76 21.05 -5.18
N LYS A 64 4.52 20.14 -4.22
CA LYS A 64 5.57 19.36 -3.58
C LYS A 64 5.63 17.95 -4.16
N GLU A 65 6.85 17.50 -4.39
CA GLU A 65 7.12 16.18 -4.92
C GLU A 65 8.29 15.56 -4.15
N PHE A 66 8.07 14.38 -3.58
CA PHE A 66 9.06 13.62 -2.83
C PHE A 66 9.22 12.25 -3.46
N VAL A 67 10.42 11.71 -3.43
CA VAL A 67 10.66 10.29 -3.69
C VAL A 67 11.11 9.63 -2.40
N LEU A 68 10.49 8.50 -2.09
CA LEU A 68 10.90 7.59 -1.06
C LEU A 68 11.50 6.37 -1.74
N VAL A 69 12.65 5.91 -1.27
CA VAL A 69 13.35 4.73 -1.75
C VAL A 69 13.45 3.75 -0.59
N TYR A 70 13.08 2.49 -0.82
CA TYR A 70 13.23 1.43 0.17
C TYR A 70 14.14 0.31 -0.37
N ASP A 71 15.22 0.05 0.35
CA ASP A 71 16.15 -1.05 0.09
C ASP A 71 16.08 -2.09 1.23
N PRO A 72 15.51 -3.28 1.00
CA PRO A 72 15.42 -4.32 2.01
C PRO A 72 16.77 -4.96 2.34
N SER A 73 17.79 -4.79 1.49
CA SER A 73 19.13 -5.33 1.70
C SER A 73 20.01 -4.45 2.59
N ALA A 74 19.63 -3.18 2.76
CA ALA A 74 20.33 -2.25 3.63
C ALA A 74 20.18 -2.62 5.12
N PRO A 75 21.11 -2.19 5.99
CA PRO A 75 21.03 -2.43 7.43
C PRO A 75 19.71 -1.94 8.04
N GLU A 76 19.22 -2.65 9.06
CA GLU A 76 18.02 -2.27 9.79
C GLU A 76 18.14 -0.81 10.32
N GLY A 77 17.06 -0.04 10.15
CA GLY A 77 17.05 1.39 10.48
C GLY A 77 17.65 2.31 9.41
N LYS A 78 18.24 1.76 8.34
CA LYS A 78 18.77 2.51 7.18
C LYS A 78 18.15 2.11 5.86
N GLN A 79 16.99 1.49 5.90
CA GLN A 79 16.35 0.90 4.72
C GLN A 79 15.52 1.88 3.92
N VAL A 80 15.22 3.08 4.45
CA VAL A 80 14.41 4.08 3.76
C VAL A 80 15.20 5.36 3.59
N VAL A 81 15.11 5.93 2.39
CA VAL A 81 15.64 7.24 2.05
C VAL A 81 14.52 8.09 1.48
N THR A 82 14.42 9.33 1.95
CA THR A 82 13.49 10.33 1.42
C THR A 82 14.29 11.45 0.77
N ALA A 83 13.85 11.87 -0.42
CA ALA A 83 14.42 13.01 -1.13
C ALA A 83 13.29 13.92 -1.66
N ASN A 84 13.48 15.23 -1.56
CA ASN A 84 12.59 16.22 -2.17
C ASN A 84 13.06 16.51 -3.60
N LEU A 85 12.17 16.29 -4.57
CA LEU A 85 12.47 16.50 -5.99
C LEU A 85 12.37 17.98 -6.39
N GLY A 86 11.67 18.81 -5.61
CA GLY A 86 11.41 20.22 -5.90
C GLY A 86 12.56 21.18 -5.56
N ASP A 87 13.36 20.86 -4.54
CA ASP A 87 14.42 21.75 -4.03
C ASP A 87 15.83 21.10 -4.03
N LYS A 88 15.94 19.85 -4.50
CA LYS A 88 17.20 19.09 -4.64
C LYS A 88 17.99 18.99 -3.33
N THR A 89 17.32 19.01 -2.18
CA THR A 89 17.98 18.76 -0.89
C THR A 89 18.62 17.38 -0.87
N THR A 90 19.73 17.25 -0.15
CA THR A 90 20.40 15.96 0.05
C THR A 90 19.40 14.93 0.59
N PRO A 91 19.33 13.72 -0.01
CA PRO A 91 18.47 12.66 0.51
C PRO A 91 18.83 12.31 1.95
N THR A 92 17.84 11.97 2.76
CA THR A 92 18.06 11.61 4.17
C THR A 92 17.48 10.26 4.49
N PHE A 93 18.14 9.53 5.40
CA PHE A 93 17.54 8.32 5.97
C PHE A 93 16.25 8.66 6.72
N ASP A 94 15.27 7.76 6.61
CA ASP A 94 13.95 7.90 7.19
C ASP A 94 13.48 6.55 7.75
N GLU A 95 12.32 6.54 8.39
CA GLU A 95 11.73 5.35 8.97
C GLU A 95 10.83 4.59 7.98
N ALA A 96 10.71 3.28 8.16
CA ALA A 96 9.80 2.42 7.39
C ALA A 96 8.32 2.85 7.40
N LYS A 97 7.92 3.69 8.37
CA LYS A 97 6.56 4.25 8.46
C LYS A 97 6.28 5.31 7.39
N SER A 98 7.32 5.91 6.80
CA SER A 98 7.19 6.93 5.75
C SER A 98 6.75 6.34 4.42
N ILE A 99 7.02 5.04 4.20
CA ILE A 99 6.50 4.28 3.06
C ILE A 99 4.96 4.21 3.11
N SER A 100 4.32 4.85 2.13
CA SER A 100 2.89 5.07 1.98
C SER A 100 2.10 3.76 1.84
N ILE A 101 2.60 2.75 1.12
CA ILE A 101 1.88 1.47 0.98
C ILE A 101 1.69 0.75 2.34
N ASN A 102 2.62 0.94 3.29
CA ASN A 102 2.47 0.45 4.66
C ASN A 102 1.38 1.22 5.43
N ALA A 103 1.31 2.54 5.23
CA ALA A 103 0.26 3.38 5.81
C ALA A 103 -1.12 3.04 5.22
N LEU A 104 -1.21 2.82 3.90
CA LEU A 104 -2.43 2.42 3.22
C LEU A 104 -2.97 1.10 3.77
N LYS A 105 -2.09 0.10 3.99
CA LYS A 105 -2.50 -1.16 4.63
C LYS A 105 -3.15 -0.91 6.00
N LYS A 106 -2.50 -0.10 6.85
CA LYS A 106 -3.04 0.24 8.18
C LYS A 106 -4.37 0.98 8.10
N LEU A 107 -4.53 1.87 7.10
CA LEU A 107 -5.77 2.61 6.87
C LEU A 107 -6.92 1.67 6.47
N LEU A 108 -6.70 0.72 5.57
CA LEU A 108 -7.72 -0.25 5.17
C LEU A 108 -8.13 -1.20 6.30
N ASP A 109 -7.22 -1.48 7.22
CA ASP A 109 -7.47 -2.27 8.43
C ASP A 109 -8.16 -1.44 9.55
N SER A 110 -8.32 -0.12 9.36
CA SER A 110 -8.84 0.80 10.39
C SER A 110 -10.37 0.93 10.38
N LYS A 111 -10.94 1.33 11.52
CA LYS A 111 -12.38 1.62 11.65
C LYS A 111 -12.84 2.83 10.83
N THR A 112 -11.94 3.72 10.43
CA THR A 112 -12.24 4.89 9.59
C THR A 112 -12.92 4.51 8.29
N PHE A 113 -12.68 3.29 7.81
CA PHE A 113 -13.23 2.77 6.56
C PHE A 113 -14.44 1.89 6.77
N ALA A 114 -14.97 1.72 8.00
CA ALA A 114 -16.05 0.77 8.29
C ALA A 114 -17.27 0.99 7.37
N ASP A 115 -17.66 2.25 7.17
CA ASP A 115 -18.83 2.64 6.37
C ASP A 115 -18.47 3.07 4.93
N ALA A 116 -17.22 2.89 4.50
CA ALA A 116 -16.81 3.26 3.15
C ALA A 116 -17.39 2.30 2.10
N GLU A 117 -17.82 2.87 0.97
CA GLU A 117 -18.23 2.11 -0.21
C GLU A 117 -17.00 1.66 -1.00
N PHE A 118 -16.92 0.38 -1.36
CA PHE A 118 -15.85 -0.18 -2.18
C PHE A 118 -16.41 -0.64 -3.53
N LYS A 119 -15.74 -0.23 -4.62
CA LYS A 119 -15.98 -0.70 -5.98
C LYS A 119 -14.65 -1.04 -6.66
N LEU A 120 -14.67 -2.03 -7.53
CA LEU A 120 -13.58 -2.33 -8.46
C LEU A 120 -14.16 -2.29 -9.87
N SER A 121 -13.51 -1.55 -10.76
CA SER A 121 -13.75 -1.57 -12.20
C SER A 121 -12.49 -1.12 -12.92
N ASP A 122 -12.20 -1.71 -14.08
CA ASP A 122 -11.04 -1.35 -14.91
C ASP A 122 -9.70 -1.32 -14.15
N ASN A 123 -9.48 -2.31 -13.26
CA ASN A 123 -8.31 -2.40 -12.38
C ASN A 123 -8.11 -1.20 -11.43
N ILE A 124 -9.18 -0.44 -11.18
CA ILE A 124 -9.20 0.67 -10.23
C ILE A 124 -10.16 0.34 -9.09
N PHE A 125 -9.64 0.27 -7.87
CA PHE A 125 -10.48 0.29 -6.69
C PHE A 125 -10.87 1.73 -6.39
N LYS A 126 -12.17 1.98 -6.27
CA LYS A 126 -12.70 3.25 -5.75
C LYS A 126 -13.29 3.01 -4.37
N ILE A 127 -12.76 3.74 -3.40
CA ILE A 127 -13.13 3.66 -1.99
C ILE A 127 -13.68 5.02 -1.57
N THR A 128 -14.96 5.10 -1.27
CA THR A 128 -15.64 6.36 -0.97
C THR A 128 -16.13 6.36 0.46
N GLY A 129 -15.55 7.22 1.30
CA GLY A 129 -16.07 7.54 2.62
C GLY A 129 -16.88 8.84 2.60
N THR A 130 -17.38 9.25 3.77
CA THR A 130 -18.07 10.54 3.94
C THR A 130 -17.18 11.71 3.51
N ASP A 131 -15.98 11.75 4.07
CA ASP A 131 -15.04 12.89 3.96
C ASP A 131 -13.82 12.59 3.10
N PHE A 132 -13.77 11.45 2.40
CA PHE A 132 -12.63 11.09 1.58
C PHE A 132 -13.01 10.25 0.37
N THR A 133 -12.12 10.23 -0.62
CA THR A 133 -12.14 9.29 -1.74
C THR A 133 -10.72 8.80 -1.97
N ILE A 134 -10.58 7.49 -2.14
CA ILE A 134 -9.31 6.85 -2.49
C ILE A 134 -9.51 6.05 -3.77
N GLU A 135 -8.61 6.25 -4.72
CA GLU A 135 -8.49 5.42 -5.91
C GLU A 135 -7.19 4.64 -5.86
N LEU A 136 -7.25 3.32 -6.02
CA LEU A 136 -6.08 2.46 -6.13
C LEU A 136 -6.04 1.89 -7.54
N HIS A 137 -5.09 2.37 -8.34
CA HIS A 137 -4.84 1.89 -9.70
C HIS A 137 -3.91 0.70 -9.61
N THR A 138 -4.29 -0.41 -10.21
CA THR A 138 -3.63 -1.69 -10.00
C THR A 138 -3.15 -2.31 -11.30
N LYS A 139 -2.07 -3.07 -11.22
CA LYS A 139 -1.53 -3.88 -12.32
C LYS A 139 -0.91 -5.13 -11.73
N ASN A 140 -1.23 -6.29 -12.28
CA ASN A 140 -0.72 -7.58 -11.80
C ASN A 140 -0.97 -7.78 -10.29
N ASP A 141 -2.15 -7.40 -9.79
CA ASP A 141 -2.54 -7.44 -8.37
C ASP A 141 -1.63 -6.64 -7.41
N LEU A 142 -0.95 -5.61 -7.94
CA LEU A 142 -0.14 -4.66 -7.18
C LEU A 142 -0.68 -3.23 -7.35
N VAL A 143 -0.56 -2.40 -6.32
CA VAL A 143 -0.92 -0.98 -6.36
C VAL A 143 0.18 -0.21 -7.07
N MET A 144 -0.13 0.35 -8.23
CA MET A 144 0.80 1.19 -9.00
C MET A 144 0.62 2.67 -8.68
N THR A 145 -0.61 3.07 -8.41
CA THR A 145 -0.92 4.46 -8.04
C THR A 145 -2.01 4.49 -6.98
N SER A 146 -1.84 5.33 -5.97
CA SER A 146 -2.92 5.69 -5.06
C SER A 146 -3.20 7.19 -5.16
N VAL A 147 -4.47 7.54 -5.29
CA VAL A 147 -4.95 8.93 -5.28
C VAL A 147 -5.84 9.08 -4.07
N ILE A 148 -5.47 9.96 -3.14
CA ILE A 148 -6.16 10.16 -1.87
C ILE A 148 -6.65 11.61 -1.84
N SER A 149 -7.97 11.79 -1.81
CA SER A 149 -8.62 13.09 -1.73
C SER A 149 -9.41 13.20 -0.43
N GLY A 150 -9.15 14.26 0.35
CA GLY A 150 -9.92 14.59 1.55
C GLY A 150 -10.84 15.78 1.31
N LYS A 151 -12.07 15.75 1.84
CA LYS A 151 -13.04 16.84 1.76
C LYS A 151 -12.96 17.80 2.94
N ALA A 152 -12.24 17.43 4.01
CA ALA A 152 -12.31 18.08 5.31
C ALA A 152 -11.68 19.49 5.38
N THR A 153 -10.84 19.90 4.42
CA THR A 153 -10.04 21.14 4.53
C THR A 153 -10.39 22.21 3.49
N GLY A 154 -11.42 22.00 2.65
CA GLY A 154 -11.81 22.97 1.61
C GLY A 154 -10.79 23.13 0.46
N VAL A 155 -9.64 22.48 0.55
CA VAL A 155 -8.60 22.40 -0.48
C VAL A 155 -8.66 21.01 -1.08
N ASN A 156 -9.16 20.92 -2.30
CA ASN A 156 -9.41 19.65 -2.99
C ASN A 156 -8.17 19.16 -3.75
N VAL A 157 -6.98 19.31 -3.16
CA VAL A 157 -5.74 18.87 -3.79
C VAL A 157 -5.49 17.41 -3.39
N PRO A 158 -5.55 16.47 -4.35
CA PRO A 158 -5.29 15.08 -4.04
C PRO A 158 -3.81 14.87 -3.70
N GLN A 159 -3.56 13.94 -2.79
CA GLN A 159 -2.27 13.30 -2.67
C GLN A 159 -2.20 12.16 -3.69
N ILE A 160 -1.15 12.15 -4.51
CA ILE A 160 -0.89 11.09 -5.48
C ILE A 160 0.39 10.38 -5.06
N VAL A 161 0.35 9.05 -4.98
CA VAL A 161 1.53 8.22 -4.75
C VAL A 161 1.67 7.25 -5.91
N VAL A 162 2.80 7.30 -6.61
CA VAL A 162 3.15 6.34 -7.67
C VAL A 162 4.20 5.38 -7.12
N SER A 163 3.88 4.10 -7.11
CA SER A 163 4.74 3.04 -6.57
C SER A 163 5.41 2.25 -7.69
N SER A 164 6.69 1.96 -7.51
CA SER A 164 7.47 1.02 -8.34
C SER A 164 8.06 -0.07 -7.45
N TYR A 165 8.13 -1.29 -7.98
CA TYR A 165 8.60 -2.47 -7.26
C TYR A 165 9.95 -2.91 -7.83
N GLY A 166 10.94 -3.07 -6.95
CA GLY A 166 12.34 -3.21 -7.32
C GLY A 166 13.05 -1.86 -7.41
N LEU A 167 14.36 -1.88 -7.17
CA LEU A 167 15.21 -0.70 -7.24
C LEU A 167 15.80 -0.52 -8.64
N SER A 168 15.63 0.68 -9.20
CA SER A 168 16.39 1.08 -10.38
C SER A 168 17.79 1.57 -9.99
N GLU A 169 18.69 1.70 -10.97
CA GLU A 169 20.02 2.26 -10.72
C GLU A 169 19.96 3.71 -10.21
N GLU A 170 19.00 4.50 -10.67
CA GLU A 170 18.78 5.89 -10.22
C GLU A 170 18.30 5.93 -8.78
N ALA A 171 17.38 5.03 -8.40
CA ALA A 171 16.92 4.91 -7.03
C ALA A 171 18.06 4.50 -6.10
N GLN A 172 18.92 3.57 -6.53
CA GLN A 172 20.10 3.17 -5.76
C GLN A 172 21.09 4.33 -5.60
N LYS A 173 21.34 5.11 -6.65
CA LYS A 173 22.22 6.30 -6.57
C LYS A 173 21.70 7.34 -5.57
N LEU A 174 20.39 7.57 -5.56
CA LEU A 174 19.77 8.46 -4.55
C LEU A 174 19.95 7.89 -3.15
N PHE A 175 19.72 6.58 -2.99
CA PHE A 175 19.86 5.88 -1.72
C PHE A 175 21.28 5.96 -1.16
N ASP A 176 22.29 5.65 -2.00
CA ASP A 176 23.70 5.65 -1.62
C ASP A 176 24.23 7.05 -1.27
N SER A 177 23.55 8.11 -1.73
CA SER A 177 23.88 9.51 -1.42
C SER A 177 23.26 10.02 -0.12
N ALA A 178 22.46 9.20 0.56
CA ALA A 178 21.69 9.63 1.72
C ALA A 178 22.57 9.90 2.95
N VAL A 179 22.16 10.90 3.73
CA VAL A 179 22.79 11.28 5.00
C VAL A 179 21.85 11.06 6.17
N GLU A 180 22.40 11.04 7.38
CA GLU A 180 21.56 11.04 8.59
C GLU A 180 20.74 12.34 8.65
N PRO A 181 19.46 12.29 9.07
CA PRO A 181 18.66 13.48 9.23
C PRO A 181 19.29 14.41 10.27
N ALA A 182 19.18 15.72 10.06
CA ALA A 182 19.63 16.69 11.05
C ALA A 182 18.89 16.46 12.38
N THR A 183 19.62 16.44 13.49
CA THR A 183 18.99 16.34 14.82
C THR A 183 18.11 17.56 15.04
N ALA A 184 16.82 17.35 15.31
CA ALA A 184 15.92 18.42 15.67
C ALA A 184 16.45 19.10 16.95
N GLN A 185 16.74 20.40 16.86
CA GLN A 185 17.12 21.26 17.99
C GLN A 185 15.92 21.61 18.86
#